data_AF-A0A0S7ZJJ8-F1
#
_entry.id   AF-A0A0S7ZJJ8-F1
#
_cell.length_a   1.000
_cell.length_b   1.000
_cell.length_c   1.000
_cell.angle_alpha   90.00
_cell.angle_beta   90.00
_cell.angle_gamma   90.00
#
_symmetry.space_group_name_H-M   'P 1'
#
loop_
_entity.id
_entity.type
_entity.pdbx_description
1 polymer ?
#
loop_
_entity_poly.entity_id
_entity_poly.type
_entity_poly.pdbx_seq_one_letter_code
_entity_poly.pdbx_strand_id
1 'polypeptide(L)'
;MKRTSLILLIVVFIILIPITLFPQYLGTRFKMEDIRSLILDGFENNDKNWQVSASRFTTEGFPKLKPGIEGAPIALTGAFAEGENKYVMGLRASFTRKGYNRVWIYPEEEIVIPGAAKKIDVWVWGANYYYNLEVHLRDYRGIVHKLPLGSLHFMGWRNMSVEIPVQIPQFIRYLPMEKPLTFVRFVIWTEPTERVDDFIIYFDHLKVLTDVYRERFDGDVLADESREIWSSE
;
A
#
# COMPACT_ATOMS: atom_id res chain seq x y z
N MET A 1 25.92 -59.82 -26.89
CA MET A 1 24.79 -59.00 -27.39
C MET A 1 23.58 -58.89 -26.44
N LYS A 2 23.30 -59.83 -25.52
CA LYS A 2 22.08 -59.75 -24.67
C LYS A 2 22.15 -58.76 -23.48
N ARG A 3 23.33 -58.54 -22.89
CA ARG A 3 23.48 -57.66 -21.70
C ARG A 3 23.43 -56.17 -22.01
N THR A 4 23.96 -55.73 -23.15
CA THR A 4 23.95 -54.33 -23.58
C THR A 4 22.56 -53.84 -23.98
N SER A 5 21.75 -54.71 -24.58
CA SER A 5 20.35 -54.40 -24.93
C SER A 5 19.44 -54.28 -23.71
N LEU A 6 19.68 -55.07 -22.66
CA LEU A 6 18.92 -54.99 -21.41
C LEU A 6 19.21 -53.69 -20.63
N ILE A 7 20.47 -53.26 -20.60
CA ILE A 7 20.88 -52.00 -19.95
C ILE A 7 20.30 -50.79 -20.67
N LEU A 8 20.28 -50.80 -22.02
CA LEU A 8 19.67 -49.73 -22.80
C LEU A 8 18.16 -49.61 -22.51
N LEU A 9 17.46 -50.74 -22.38
CA LEU A 9 16.02 -50.74 -22.10
C LEU A 9 15.71 -50.20 -20.70
N ILE A 10 16.53 -50.52 -19.70
CA ILE A 10 16.39 -50.00 -18.33
C ILE A 10 16.66 -48.49 -18.26
N VAL A 11 17.68 -48.00 -18.97
CA VAL A 11 17.99 -46.56 -19.05
C VAL A 11 16.85 -45.79 -19.74
N VAL A 12 16.29 -46.33 -20.81
CA VAL A 12 15.12 -45.74 -21.49
C VAL A 12 13.90 -45.71 -20.55
N PHE A 13 13.69 -46.75 -19.76
CA PHE A 13 12.59 -46.81 -18.79
C PHE A 13 12.76 -45.80 -17.64
N ILE A 14 13.98 -45.63 -17.11
CA ILE A 14 14.31 -44.65 -16.06
C ILE A 14 14.15 -43.21 -16.56
N ILE A 15 14.41 -42.94 -17.84
CA ILE A 15 14.22 -41.61 -18.44
C ILE A 15 12.73 -41.34 -18.76
N LEU A 16 11.95 -42.36 -19.15
CA LEU A 16 10.54 -42.18 -19.52
C LEU A 16 9.56 -42.13 -18.33
N ILE A 17 9.84 -42.82 -17.23
CA ILE A 17 8.99 -42.80 -16.01
C ILE A 17 8.80 -41.38 -15.42
N PRO A 18 9.83 -40.53 -15.26
CA PRO A 18 9.59 -39.18 -14.78
C PRO A 18 8.78 -38.37 -15.79
N ILE A 19 8.95 -38.57 -17.10
CA ILE A 19 8.24 -37.77 -18.12
C ILE A 19 6.72 -38.03 -18.12
N THR A 20 6.26 -39.24 -17.78
CA THR A 20 4.82 -39.57 -17.72
C THR A 20 4.17 -39.32 -16.37
N LEU A 21 4.95 -39.24 -15.28
CA LEU A 21 4.46 -38.93 -13.93
C LEU A 21 4.56 -37.43 -13.57
N PHE A 22 5.41 -36.66 -14.26
CA PHE A 22 5.56 -35.22 -14.03
C PHE A 22 4.40 -34.31 -14.50
N PRO A 23 3.57 -34.63 -15.53
CA PRO A 23 2.54 -33.68 -15.99
C PRO A 23 1.44 -33.41 -14.96
N GLN A 24 1.25 -34.32 -13.99
CA GLN A 24 0.17 -34.21 -13.00
C GLN A 24 0.51 -33.29 -11.82
N TYR A 25 1.79 -33.06 -11.55
CA TYR A 25 2.23 -32.20 -10.44
C TYR A 25 2.57 -30.77 -10.86
N LEU A 26 2.75 -30.53 -12.17
CA LEU A 26 2.96 -29.19 -12.72
C LEU A 26 1.68 -28.61 -13.32
N GLY A 27 0.53 -28.89 -12.71
CA GLY A 27 -0.66 -28.09 -12.92
C GLY A 27 -0.42 -26.71 -12.30
N THR A 28 0.17 -25.78 -13.05
CA THR A 28 0.04 -24.35 -12.75
C THR A 28 -1.45 -24.07 -12.72
N ARG A 29 -2.05 -24.10 -11.52
CA ARG A 29 -3.38 -23.52 -11.33
C ARG A 29 -3.23 -22.06 -11.75
N PHE A 30 -3.84 -21.70 -12.87
CA PHE A 30 -3.98 -20.30 -13.22
C PHE A 30 -4.70 -19.64 -12.06
N LYS A 31 -3.97 -18.87 -11.25
CA LYS A 31 -4.58 -18.04 -10.23
C LYS A 31 -5.22 -16.89 -10.98
N MET A 32 -6.55 -16.84 -10.97
CA MET A 32 -7.27 -15.69 -11.50
C MET A 32 -6.97 -14.48 -10.60
N GLU A 33 -6.73 -13.33 -11.23
CA GLU A 33 -6.44 -12.07 -10.54
C GLU A 33 -7.22 -10.95 -11.24
N ASP A 34 -7.72 -10.00 -10.47
CA ASP A 34 -8.40 -8.78 -10.94
C ASP A 34 -7.68 -7.60 -10.31
N ILE A 35 -6.57 -7.22 -10.95
CA ILE A 35 -5.70 -6.16 -10.46
C ILE A 35 -6.29 -4.81 -10.87
N ARG A 36 -6.64 -3.99 -9.88
CA ARG A 36 -7.19 -2.64 -10.08
C ARG A 36 -6.37 -1.60 -9.34
N SER A 37 -6.28 -0.42 -9.94
CA SER A 37 -5.77 0.79 -9.27
C SER A 37 -6.96 1.55 -8.71
N LEU A 38 -7.03 1.67 -7.38
CA LEU A 38 -8.11 2.35 -6.68
C LEU A 38 -7.57 3.58 -5.94
N ILE A 39 -8.31 4.68 -6.01
CA ILE A 39 -8.00 5.90 -5.24
C ILE A 39 -8.59 5.71 -3.85
N LEU A 40 -7.75 5.77 -2.82
CA LEU A 40 -8.19 5.74 -1.42
C LEU A 40 -8.60 7.15 -0.97
N ASP A 41 -7.84 8.16 -1.39
CA ASP A 41 -8.16 9.57 -1.15
C ASP A 41 -7.49 10.47 -2.20
N GLY A 42 -8.27 11.40 -2.77
CA GLY A 42 -7.80 12.43 -3.70
C GLY A 42 -7.54 13.79 -3.03
N PHE A 43 -7.83 13.94 -1.73
CA PHE A 43 -7.63 15.16 -0.93
C PHE A 43 -8.45 16.39 -1.37
N GLU A 44 -9.49 16.19 -2.18
CA GLU A 44 -10.31 17.28 -2.73
C GLU A 44 -11.20 17.95 -1.66
N ASN A 45 -11.86 17.16 -0.82
CA ASN A 45 -12.91 17.64 0.09
C ASN A 45 -12.63 17.39 1.58
N ASN A 46 -11.47 16.82 1.93
CA ASN A 46 -11.11 16.41 3.29
C ASN A 46 -12.18 15.54 3.98
N ASP A 47 -12.78 14.60 3.25
CA ASP A 47 -13.82 13.68 3.76
C ASP A 47 -13.32 12.78 4.89
N LYS A 48 -12.02 12.44 4.89
CA LYS A 48 -11.37 11.61 5.93
C LYS A 48 -10.94 12.39 7.18
N ASN A 49 -11.23 13.70 7.23
CA ASN A 49 -10.88 14.60 8.33
C ASN A 49 -9.43 14.41 8.81
N TRP A 50 -8.48 14.66 7.92
CA TRP A 50 -7.06 14.40 8.18
C TRP A 50 -6.53 15.24 9.35
N GLN A 51 -5.73 14.58 10.19
CA GLN A 51 -5.10 15.14 11.37
C GLN A 51 -3.59 15.02 11.29
N VAL A 52 -2.91 15.82 12.09
CA VAL A 52 -1.45 15.84 12.15
C VAL A 52 -0.96 15.94 13.59
N SER A 53 0.08 15.18 13.91
CA SER A 53 0.82 15.29 15.16
C SER A 53 2.32 15.20 14.89
N ALA A 54 3.14 15.63 15.85
CA ALA A 54 4.59 15.57 15.70
C ALA A 54 5.28 15.23 17.02
N SER A 55 6.57 14.88 16.93
CA SER A 55 7.40 14.51 18.06
C SER A 55 7.69 15.69 19.02
N ARG A 56 8.38 15.42 20.14
CA ARG A 56 8.56 16.37 21.25
C ARG A 56 9.14 17.74 20.88
N PHE A 57 10.05 17.83 19.91
CA PHE A 57 10.81 19.05 19.64
C PHE A 57 10.15 19.98 18.62
N THR A 58 8.84 19.89 18.44
CA THR A 58 8.09 20.70 17.48
C THR A 58 8.01 22.15 17.93
N THR A 59 8.09 23.08 16.99
CA THR A 59 7.92 24.52 17.25
C THR A 59 6.47 24.81 17.64
N GLU A 60 6.25 25.79 18.53
CA GLU A 60 4.91 26.17 18.99
C GLU A 60 4.00 26.54 17.81
N GLY A 61 2.78 25.99 17.81
CA GLY A 61 1.81 26.17 16.73
C GLY A 61 2.04 25.27 15.50
N PHE A 62 3.01 24.37 15.52
CA PHE A 62 3.23 23.35 14.48
C PHE A 62 3.02 21.93 15.04
N PRO A 63 2.74 20.94 14.18
CA PRO A 63 2.52 21.03 12.73
C PRO A 63 1.12 21.57 12.37
N LYS A 64 0.95 22.03 11.13
CA LYS A 64 -0.34 22.50 10.59
C LYS A 64 -0.68 21.74 9.32
N LEU A 65 -1.91 21.27 9.24
CA LEU A 65 -2.48 20.68 8.05
C LEU A 65 -3.46 21.67 7.42
N LYS A 66 -3.46 21.76 6.08
CA LYS A 66 -4.37 22.64 5.33
C LYS A 66 -4.87 21.89 4.09
N PRO A 67 -6.15 21.46 4.06
CA PRO A 67 -6.78 20.92 2.86
C PRO A 67 -7.17 22.04 1.88
N GLY A 68 -7.64 21.68 0.69
CA GLY A 68 -8.27 22.62 -0.25
C GLY A 68 -7.29 23.58 -0.93
N ILE A 69 -6.02 23.19 -1.10
CA ILE A 69 -5.00 24.05 -1.74
C ILE A 69 -4.98 23.77 -3.24
N GLU A 70 -5.15 24.79 -4.07
CA GLU A 70 -5.04 24.62 -5.51
C GLU A 70 -3.58 24.37 -5.91
N GLY A 71 -3.30 23.24 -6.55
CA GLY A 71 -1.93 22.89 -6.90
C GLY A 71 -1.70 21.47 -7.41
N ALA A 72 -2.73 20.83 -7.99
CA ALA A 72 -2.67 19.45 -8.47
C ALA A 72 -1.43 19.17 -9.36
N PRO A 73 -0.87 17.94 -9.31
CA PRO A 73 0.19 17.51 -10.22
C PRO A 73 -0.23 17.64 -11.67
N ILE A 74 0.63 18.27 -12.49
CA ILE A 74 0.41 18.47 -13.94
C ILE A 74 0.09 17.14 -14.65
N ALA A 75 0.73 16.04 -14.22
CA ALA A 75 0.52 14.72 -14.78
C ALA A 75 -0.89 14.17 -14.55
N LEU A 76 -1.60 14.64 -13.51
CA LEU A 76 -2.99 14.28 -13.24
C LEU A 76 -3.95 15.20 -13.98
N THR A 77 -3.63 16.49 -14.13
CA THR A 77 -4.48 17.48 -14.82
C THR A 77 -4.83 17.08 -16.26
N GLY A 78 -3.96 16.35 -16.97
CA GLY A 78 -4.26 15.84 -18.32
C GLY A 78 -5.02 14.51 -18.38
N ALA A 79 -5.09 13.78 -17.27
CA ALA A 79 -5.76 12.47 -17.18
C ALA A 79 -7.22 12.57 -16.71
N PHE A 80 -7.56 13.64 -16.00
CA PHE A 80 -8.91 13.95 -15.52
C PHE A 80 -9.54 15.06 -16.36
N ALA A 81 -10.87 15.17 -16.37
CA ALA A 81 -11.51 16.31 -17.02
C ALA A 81 -11.09 17.62 -16.32
N GLU A 82 -10.99 18.70 -17.09
CA GLU A 82 -10.61 20.02 -16.58
C GLU A 82 -11.51 20.41 -15.39
N GLY A 83 -10.96 20.37 -14.16
CA GLY A 83 -11.67 20.72 -12.93
C GLY A 83 -12.04 19.57 -11.98
N GLU A 84 -11.77 18.30 -12.30
CA GLU A 84 -12.10 17.16 -11.43
C GLU A 84 -11.06 16.86 -10.33
N ASN A 85 -9.80 17.26 -10.53
CA ASN A 85 -8.74 17.21 -9.51
C ASN A 85 -8.05 18.58 -9.48
N LYS A 86 -8.26 19.33 -8.41
CA LYS A 86 -7.75 20.70 -8.26
C LYS A 86 -7.02 20.88 -6.93
N TYR A 87 -7.54 20.27 -5.88
CA TYR A 87 -7.16 20.56 -4.51
C TYR A 87 -6.26 19.49 -3.92
N VAL A 88 -5.25 19.94 -3.18
CA VAL A 88 -4.27 19.08 -2.52
C VAL A 88 -4.26 19.34 -1.02
N MET A 89 -3.72 18.37 -0.27
CA MET A 89 -3.48 18.51 1.16
C MET A 89 -2.07 19.04 1.42
N GLY A 90 -1.96 20.20 2.06
CA GLY A 90 -0.70 20.78 2.49
C GLY A 90 -0.37 20.51 3.95
N LEU A 91 0.90 20.18 4.20
CA LEU A 91 1.50 20.10 5.52
C LEU A 91 2.56 21.19 5.66
N ARG A 92 2.53 21.92 6.77
CA ARG A 92 3.66 22.74 7.23
C ARG A 92 4.09 22.29 8.61
N ALA A 93 5.38 22.01 8.78
CA ALA A 93 5.94 21.59 10.05
C ALA A 93 7.29 22.26 10.32
N SER A 94 7.65 22.39 11.59
CA SER A 94 8.91 23.01 12.02
C SER A 94 9.33 22.38 13.34
N PHE A 95 10.64 22.21 13.52
CA PHE A 95 11.24 21.72 14.75
C PHE A 95 12.15 22.78 15.36
N THR A 96 12.43 22.66 16.65
CA THR A 96 13.33 23.57 17.39
C THR A 96 14.78 23.08 17.38
N ARG A 97 15.00 21.80 17.06
CA ARG A 97 16.32 21.14 17.12
C ARG A 97 16.44 20.08 16.04
N LYS A 98 17.67 19.88 15.57
CA LYS A 98 18.03 18.76 14.68
C LYS A 98 17.86 17.43 15.42
N GLY A 99 17.54 16.38 14.67
CA GLY A 99 17.42 15.03 15.20
C GLY A 99 16.50 14.17 14.35
N TYR A 100 16.26 12.95 14.81
CA TYR A 100 15.26 12.05 14.25
C TYR A 100 13.86 12.44 14.76
N ASN A 101 13.39 13.59 14.30
CA ASN A 101 12.04 14.06 14.58
C ASN A 101 11.05 13.39 13.63
N ARG A 102 9.78 13.36 14.05
CA ARG A 102 8.69 12.73 13.30
C ARG A 102 7.50 13.65 13.18
N VAL A 103 6.85 13.59 12.03
CA VAL A 103 5.49 14.09 11.81
C VAL A 103 4.62 12.91 11.40
N TRP A 104 3.47 12.74 12.05
CA TRP A 104 2.47 11.74 11.74
C TRP A 104 1.26 12.43 11.12
N ILE A 105 0.82 11.95 9.96
CA ILE A 105 -0.34 12.47 9.22
C ILE A 105 -1.31 11.31 9.05
N TYR A 106 -2.54 11.44 9.58
CA TYR A 106 -3.46 10.30 9.69
C TYR A 106 -4.91 10.76 9.52
N PRO A 107 -5.77 9.95 8.89
CA PRO A 107 -7.21 10.21 8.84
C PRO A 107 -7.83 10.02 10.23
N GLU A 108 -9.03 10.57 10.45
CA GLU A 108 -9.79 10.36 11.68
C GLU A 108 -10.10 8.86 11.90
N GLU A 109 -10.48 8.17 10.83
CA GLU A 109 -10.67 6.72 10.80
C GLU A 109 -9.72 6.06 9.80
N GLU A 110 -9.15 4.92 10.17
CA GLU A 110 -8.25 4.16 9.28
C GLU A 110 -8.98 3.75 8.00
N ILE A 111 -8.33 3.93 6.84
CA ILE A 111 -8.96 3.69 5.54
C ILE A 111 -8.79 2.21 5.19
N VAL A 112 -9.89 1.47 5.07
CA VAL A 112 -9.85 0.06 4.65
C VAL A 112 -9.43 -0.04 3.19
N ILE A 113 -8.39 -0.83 2.93
CA ILE A 113 -7.89 -1.11 1.59
C ILE A 113 -8.66 -2.30 1.03
N PRO A 114 -9.42 -2.15 -0.07
CA PRO A 114 -10.19 -3.24 -0.64
C PRO A 114 -9.28 -4.30 -1.28
N GLY A 115 -9.66 -5.57 -1.17
CA GLY A 115 -8.93 -6.70 -1.75
C GLY A 115 -7.56 -6.94 -1.12
N ALA A 116 -6.67 -7.57 -1.89
CA ALA A 116 -5.29 -7.81 -1.51
C ALA A 116 -4.33 -6.79 -2.14
N ALA A 117 -3.86 -5.89 -1.30
CA ALA A 117 -3.00 -4.79 -1.67
C ALA A 117 -1.63 -5.30 -2.14
N LYS A 118 -1.22 -4.90 -3.34
CA LYS A 118 0.07 -5.23 -3.97
C LYS A 118 1.06 -4.08 -3.91
N LYS A 119 0.59 -2.84 -4.10
CA LYS A 119 1.42 -1.62 -4.07
C LYS A 119 0.60 -0.45 -3.56
N ILE A 120 1.20 0.45 -2.82
CA ILE A 120 0.60 1.73 -2.44
C ILE A 120 1.42 2.88 -3.03
N ASP A 121 0.76 3.90 -3.56
CA ASP A 121 1.40 5.06 -4.15
C ASP A 121 0.68 6.36 -3.83
N VAL A 122 1.42 7.47 -3.75
CA VAL A 122 0.90 8.79 -3.44
C VAL A 122 1.74 9.85 -4.14
N TRP A 123 1.10 10.88 -4.65
CA TRP A 123 1.81 12.04 -5.17
C TRP A 123 2.26 12.92 -4.02
N VAL A 124 3.55 13.26 -4.03
CA VAL A 124 4.16 14.10 -3.01
C VAL A 124 4.90 15.23 -3.69
N TRP A 125 4.66 16.44 -3.22
CA TRP A 125 5.45 17.61 -3.63
C TRP A 125 6.58 17.80 -2.63
N GLY A 126 7.82 17.69 -3.11
CA GLY A 126 9.03 17.87 -2.33
C GLY A 126 9.66 19.25 -2.52
N ALA A 127 10.28 19.77 -1.47
CA ALA A 127 11.08 21.00 -1.45
C ALA A 127 12.58 20.72 -1.25
N ASN A 128 13.05 19.52 -1.62
CA ASN A 128 14.44 19.07 -1.58
C ASN A 128 15.05 18.86 -0.18
N TYR A 129 14.23 18.54 0.82
CA TYR A 129 14.71 18.20 2.16
C TYR A 129 15.24 16.77 2.23
N TYR A 130 16.33 16.55 2.96
CA TYR A 130 16.87 15.21 3.31
C TYR A 130 15.99 14.51 4.37
N TYR A 131 14.72 14.38 4.07
CA TYR A 131 13.72 13.69 4.88
C TYR A 131 13.30 12.40 4.20
N ASN A 132 12.69 11.50 4.96
CA ASN A 132 12.17 10.25 4.45
C ASN A 132 10.68 10.14 4.75
N LEU A 133 9.93 9.58 3.80
CA LEU A 133 8.51 9.32 3.94
C LEU A 133 8.29 7.82 4.12
N GLU A 134 7.47 7.47 5.09
CA GLU A 134 6.97 6.12 5.34
C GLU A 134 5.44 6.12 5.29
N VAL A 135 4.89 4.97 4.93
CA VAL A 135 3.48 4.66 5.08
C VAL A 135 3.32 3.52 6.07
N HIS A 136 2.34 3.65 6.96
CA HIS A 136 2.01 2.64 7.96
C HIS A 136 0.69 1.97 7.59
N LEU A 137 0.74 0.64 7.47
CA LEU A 137 -0.43 -0.20 7.19
C LEU A 137 -0.68 -1.14 8.37
N ARG A 138 -1.93 -1.38 8.73
CA ARG A 138 -2.29 -2.33 9.78
C ARG A 138 -2.92 -3.57 9.17
N ASP A 139 -2.53 -4.74 9.68
CA ASP A 139 -3.11 -6.01 9.31
C ASP A 139 -4.29 -6.40 10.22
N TYR A 140 -4.99 -7.48 9.88
CA TYR A 140 -6.11 -7.98 10.68
C TYR A 140 -5.72 -8.47 12.09
N ARG A 141 -4.43 -8.67 12.36
CA ARG A 141 -3.91 -9.03 13.69
C ARG A 141 -3.67 -7.79 14.55
N GLY A 142 -3.89 -6.60 14.00
CA GLY A 142 -3.64 -5.31 14.66
C GLY A 142 -2.18 -4.88 14.62
N ILE A 143 -1.31 -5.56 13.87
CA ILE A 143 0.10 -5.22 13.75
C ILE A 143 0.26 -4.12 12.70
N VAL A 144 0.99 -3.06 13.07
CA VAL A 144 1.31 -1.95 12.18
C VAL A 144 2.65 -2.18 11.50
N HIS A 145 2.62 -2.36 10.18
CA HIS A 145 3.76 -2.52 9.29
C HIS A 145 4.20 -1.15 8.77
N LYS A 146 5.50 -0.87 8.82
CA LYS A 146 6.09 0.39 8.35
C LYS A 146 6.79 0.14 7.02
N LEU A 147 6.33 0.81 5.98
CA LEU A 147 6.85 0.66 4.63
C LEU A 147 7.49 1.98 4.17
N PRO A 148 8.77 1.99 3.79
CA PRO A 148 9.43 3.20 3.31
C PRO A 148 8.95 3.54 1.89
N LEU A 149 8.39 4.74 1.70
CA LEU A 149 8.08 5.28 0.38
C LEU A 149 9.32 5.89 -0.28
N GLY A 150 10.27 6.37 0.53
CA GLY A 150 11.59 6.83 0.09
C GLY A 150 11.94 8.25 0.54
N SER A 151 12.97 8.82 -0.09
CA SER A 151 13.48 10.15 0.26
C SER A 151 12.66 11.28 -0.37
N LEU A 152 12.46 12.36 0.40
CA LEU A 152 11.88 13.63 -0.01
C LEU A 152 12.90 14.62 -0.60
N HIS A 153 14.13 14.14 -0.89
CA HIS A 153 15.19 14.92 -1.53
C HIS A 153 14.95 15.04 -3.04
N PHE A 154 13.90 15.77 -3.38
CA PHE A 154 13.54 16.16 -4.75
C PHE A 154 12.71 17.44 -4.74
N MET A 155 12.63 18.09 -5.90
CA MET A 155 11.82 19.30 -6.10
C MET A 155 10.60 18.99 -6.95
N GLY A 156 9.44 19.51 -6.55
CA GLY A 156 8.20 19.37 -7.31
C GLY A 156 7.45 18.07 -7.02
N TRP A 157 6.46 17.78 -7.86
CA TRP A 157 5.61 16.59 -7.75
C TRP A 157 6.34 15.32 -8.20
N ARG A 158 6.26 14.28 -7.37
CA ARG A 158 6.73 12.93 -7.70
C ARG A 158 5.73 11.91 -7.17
N ASN A 159 5.42 10.89 -7.98
CA ASN A 159 4.68 9.74 -7.48
C ASN A 159 5.62 8.82 -6.69
N MET A 160 5.41 8.72 -5.38
CA MET A 160 6.16 7.85 -4.49
C MET A 160 5.37 6.58 -4.27
N SER A 161 6.02 5.41 -4.38
CA SER A 161 5.34 4.13 -4.25
C SER A 161 6.18 3.08 -3.54
N VAL A 162 5.52 2.17 -2.84
CA VAL A 162 6.16 1.00 -2.21
C VAL A 162 5.33 -0.24 -2.47
N GLU A 163 6.01 -1.34 -2.80
CA GLU A 163 5.38 -2.66 -2.93
C GLU A 163 5.10 -3.23 -1.55
N ILE A 164 3.96 -3.91 -1.42
CA ILE A 164 3.53 -4.50 -0.16
C ILE A 164 4.14 -5.91 -0.09
N PRO A 165 5.03 -6.18 0.89
CA PRO A 165 5.67 -7.48 0.99
C PRO A 165 4.66 -8.61 1.21
N VAL A 166 4.86 -9.75 0.55
CA VAL A 166 3.99 -10.95 0.64
C VAL A 166 3.91 -11.50 2.07
N GLN A 167 4.89 -11.17 2.91
CA GLN A 167 4.94 -11.53 4.33
C GLN A 167 3.89 -10.81 5.17
N ILE A 168 3.36 -9.67 4.70
CA ILE A 168 2.25 -8.98 5.36
C ILE A 168 0.97 -9.78 5.12
N PRO A 169 0.34 -10.32 6.16
CA PRO A 169 -0.72 -11.31 6.00
C PRO A 169 -2.05 -10.62 5.63
N GLN A 170 -2.58 -10.96 4.45
CA GLN A 170 -3.85 -10.42 3.91
C GLN A 170 -4.92 -11.50 3.68
N PHE A 171 -4.59 -12.76 3.99
CA PHE A 171 -5.48 -13.90 3.82
C PHE A 171 -5.35 -14.87 4.98
N ILE A 172 -6.42 -15.61 5.23
CA ILE A 172 -6.48 -16.75 6.14
C ILE A 172 -7.20 -17.93 5.47
N ARG A 173 -7.08 -19.11 6.08
CA ARG A 173 -7.72 -20.34 5.59
C ARG A 173 -9.23 -20.39 5.82
N TYR A 174 -9.72 -19.75 6.87
CA TYR A 174 -11.13 -19.82 7.28
C TYR A 174 -11.93 -18.66 6.73
N LEU A 175 -13.23 -18.85 6.52
CA LEU A 175 -14.12 -17.82 6.04
C LEU A 175 -14.39 -16.74 7.12
N PRO A 176 -14.48 -15.45 6.73
CA PRO A 176 -14.08 -14.90 5.44
C PRO A 176 -12.56 -14.91 5.28
N MET A 177 -12.11 -15.42 4.13
CA MET A 177 -10.70 -15.69 3.83
C MET A 177 -9.88 -14.42 3.66
N GLU A 178 -10.46 -13.41 3.01
CA GLU A 178 -9.84 -12.11 2.80
C GLU A 178 -9.76 -11.32 4.09
N LYS A 179 -8.59 -10.73 4.32
CA LYS A 179 -8.29 -9.88 5.46
C LYS A 179 -7.65 -8.60 4.94
N PRO A 180 -8.46 -7.57 4.61
CA PRO A 180 -7.94 -6.35 4.03
C PRO A 180 -6.97 -5.66 5.00
N LEU A 181 -6.00 -4.94 4.44
CA LEU A 181 -5.18 -4.02 5.22
C LEU A 181 -5.94 -2.73 5.47
N THR A 182 -5.55 -1.99 6.51
CA THR A 182 -6.00 -0.62 6.71
C THR A 182 -4.83 0.34 6.60
N PHE A 183 -5.04 1.46 5.92
CA PHE A 183 -4.12 2.58 5.92
C PHE A 183 -4.24 3.32 7.25
N VAL A 184 -3.12 3.43 7.97
CA VAL A 184 -3.09 4.06 9.28
C VAL A 184 -2.64 5.51 9.18
N ARG A 185 -1.49 5.76 8.53
CA ARG A 185 -0.85 7.08 8.50
C ARG A 185 0.34 7.15 7.56
N PHE A 186 0.69 8.36 7.18
CA PHE A 186 2.03 8.72 6.72
C PHE A 186 2.91 9.15 7.88
N VAL A 187 4.20 8.89 7.77
CA VAL A 187 5.22 9.35 8.72
C VAL A 187 6.37 10.00 7.97
N ILE A 188 6.67 11.24 8.30
CA ILE A 188 7.87 11.92 7.81
C ILE A 188 8.93 11.86 8.89
N TRP A 189 10.11 11.41 8.51
CA TRP A 189 11.30 11.37 9.34
C TRP A 189 12.28 12.45 8.91
N THR A 190 12.71 13.27 9.87
CA THR A 190 13.81 14.22 9.63
C THR A 190 15.16 13.55 9.83
N GLU A 191 16.17 13.97 9.06
CA GLU A 191 17.55 13.57 9.31
C GLU A 191 18.26 14.56 10.25
N PRO A 192 19.14 14.11 11.17
CA PRO A 192 19.93 14.99 12.01
C PRO A 192 20.96 15.82 11.24
N THR A 193 21.31 15.45 10.01
CA THR A 193 22.24 16.21 9.17
C THR A 193 21.55 17.43 8.53
N GLU A 194 20.25 17.33 8.25
CA GLU A 194 19.45 18.40 7.65
C GLU A 194 19.36 19.63 8.57
N ARG A 195 19.16 20.81 7.99
CA ARG A 195 18.96 22.05 8.75
C ARG A 195 17.60 22.05 9.44
N VAL A 196 17.54 22.69 10.62
CA VAL A 196 16.26 22.97 11.27
C VAL A 196 15.61 24.11 10.51
N ASP A 197 14.52 23.83 9.81
CA ASP A 197 13.76 24.83 9.07
C ASP A 197 12.26 24.57 9.18
N ASP A 198 11.46 25.56 8.81
CA ASP A 198 10.07 25.32 8.48
C ASP A 198 9.97 24.69 7.08
N PHE A 199 9.32 23.54 7.01
CA PHE A 199 9.18 22.81 5.76
C PHE A 199 7.72 22.61 5.39
N ILE A 200 7.49 22.58 4.08
CA ILE A 200 6.18 22.41 3.48
C ILE A 200 6.24 21.22 2.54
N ILE A 201 5.23 20.36 2.63
CA ILE A 201 5.04 19.20 1.76
C ILE A 201 3.56 19.18 1.36
N TYR A 202 3.28 18.79 0.11
CA TYR A 202 1.91 18.58 -0.35
C TYR A 202 1.70 17.11 -0.73
N PHE A 203 0.49 16.62 -0.51
CA PHE A 203 0.06 15.28 -0.85
C PHE A 203 -1.15 15.36 -1.77
N ASP A 204 -1.15 14.48 -2.77
CA ASP A 204 -2.28 14.29 -3.66
C ASP A 204 -2.42 12.79 -4.03
N HIS A 205 -3.62 12.36 -4.41
CA HIS A 205 -3.89 11.08 -5.07
C HIS A 205 -3.25 9.86 -4.39
N LEU A 206 -3.65 9.60 -3.14
CA LEU A 206 -3.32 8.36 -2.46
C LEU A 206 -4.06 7.19 -3.13
N LYS A 207 -3.30 6.25 -3.69
CA LYS A 207 -3.77 5.14 -4.49
C LYS A 207 -3.19 3.82 -4.02
N VAL A 208 -3.89 2.76 -4.36
CA VAL A 208 -3.46 1.39 -4.14
C VAL A 208 -3.67 0.57 -5.39
N LEU A 209 -2.67 -0.23 -5.74
CA LEU A 209 -2.81 -1.34 -6.68
C LEU A 209 -3.18 -2.57 -5.87
N THR A 210 -4.37 -3.11 -6.09
CA THR A 210 -4.91 -4.22 -5.30
C THR A 210 -5.56 -5.26 -6.19
N ASP A 211 -5.51 -6.52 -5.76
CA ASP A 211 -6.22 -7.63 -6.36
C ASP A 211 -7.57 -7.79 -5.67
N VAL A 212 -8.65 -7.47 -6.38
CA VAL A 212 -10.02 -7.56 -5.87
C VAL A 212 -10.68 -8.89 -6.25
N TYR A 213 -9.93 -9.80 -6.88
CA TYR A 213 -10.47 -11.09 -7.26
C TYR A 213 -10.75 -11.94 -6.01
N ARG A 214 -12.01 -12.38 -5.91
CA ARG A 214 -12.47 -13.34 -4.90
C ARG A 214 -12.86 -14.64 -5.57
N GLU A 215 -12.25 -15.73 -5.12
CA GLU A 215 -12.63 -17.08 -5.56
C GLU A 215 -14.04 -17.39 -5.03
N ARG A 216 -15.00 -17.58 -5.95
CA ARG A 216 -16.35 -18.01 -5.61
C ARG A 216 -16.40 -19.51 -5.45
N PHE A 217 -17.19 -19.96 -4.48
CA PHE A 217 -17.45 -21.36 -4.22
C PHE A 217 -18.94 -21.55 -3.94
N ASP A 218 -19.42 -22.80 -4.02
CA ASP A 218 -20.82 -23.11 -3.74
C ASP A 218 -21.20 -22.73 -2.31
N GLY A 219 -22.21 -21.87 -2.15
CA GLY A 219 -22.61 -21.30 -0.86
C GLY A 219 -21.78 -20.11 -0.37
N ASP A 220 -21.03 -19.42 -1.23
CA ASP A 220 -20.25 -18.22 -0.89
C ASP A 220 -21.07 -17.10 -0.22
N VAL A 221 -22.36 -16.97 -0.60
CA VAL A 221 -23.33 -16.05 0.00
C VAL A 221 -23.42 -16.21 1.53
N LEU A 222 -23.37 -17.45 2.02
CA LEU A 222 -23.43 -17.73 3.46
C LEU A 222 -22.19 -17.19 4.20
N ALA A 223 -21.04 -17.13 3.53
CA ALA A 223 -19.82 -16.61 4.14
C ALA A 223 -19.91 -15.10 4.43
N ASP A 224 -20.63 -14.36 3.59
CA ASP A 224 -20.82 -12.92 3.73
C ASP A 224 -21.94 -12.60 4.73
N GLU A 225 -23.08 -13.27 4.58
CA GLU A 225 -24.29 -13.00 5.37
C GLU A 225 -24.23 -13.62 6.78
N SER A 226 -23.43 -14.67 7.01
CA SER A 226 -23.40 -15.38 8.30
C SER A 226 -23.19 -14.46 9.49
N ARG A 227 -22.35 -13.43 9.38
CA ARG A 227 -22.15 -12.48 10.49
C ARG A 227 -23.42 -11.70 10.79
N GLU A 228 -24.11 -11.21 9.78
CA GLU A 228 -25.32 -10.41 9.94
C GLU A 228 -26.44 -11.29 10.52
N ILE A 229 -26.65 -12.48 9.95
CA ILE A 229 -27.64 -13.47 10.40
C ILE A 229 -27.52 -13.73 11.91
N TRP A 230 -26.32 -14.03 12.40
CA TRP A 230 -26.09 -14.39 13.81
C TRP A 230 -25.85 -13.19 14.74
N SER A 231 -25.73 -11.96 14.21
CA SER A 231 -25.58 -10.73 15.02
C SER A 231 -26.90 -10.14 15.51
N SER A 232 -28.02 -10.65 15.02
CA SER A 232 -29.37 -10.13 15.27
C SER A 232 -30.12 -10.77 16.45
N GLU A 233 -29.43 -11.59 17.25
CA GLU A 233 -29.91 -12.15 18.54
C GLU A 233 -29.44 -11.32 19.74
#